data_AF-A0A2U3LBF0-F1
#
_entry.id   AF-A0A2U3LBF0-F1
#
_cell.length_a   1.000
_cell.length_b   1.000
_cell.length_c   1.000
_cell.angle_alpha   90.00
_cell.angle_beta   90.00
_cell.angle_gamma   90.00
#
_symmetry.space_group_name_H-M   'P 1'
#
loop_
_entity.id
_entity.type
_entity.pdbx_description
1 polymer ?
#
loop_
_entity_poly.entity_id
_entity_poly.type
_entity_poly.pdbx_seq_one_letter_code
_entity_poly.pdbx_strand_id
1 'polypeptide(L)'
;MQKILCASGILFLFCIVLFIKDAEAIPVFARKYKTTCATCHAPFPKLSAFGEAFRLNGEKIPGGADEIYVKQEPLSLGAEAYKQIFPNSIWPSSLSEAPPVSFNVIGDVLVDPTGTHTNSTAFNFQTEIDIHSAGTFGDHLSYWGEVIFAPSPNGPSGSVNSETGTVTTDGAWLMYQDILPCWFGTNHFNLKAGDLGHLEISLPNIRWDNTYQATPYLYQSQLNLGTEPGFEINGFGRSWKYAVGITKSDFGNSERDYHAQLDFKIGGLGFDGSGGQTEEGGLKTSPAGYWRDDSIMFGGFWYRSYDTLTNPDATTSVNAFDRLGGDIRWNCENFSLAGGFTRGLRNDFILPSMFSSSFGDLLPPNTLTPAEMALFPTLLINENIWTAEAQYFVYPWLVPYARFELVNATNAPNLNQDRVILGVTALVVANVRLNFEGVYYFQNQPLNVPGVIPADVQSNLVDVRLQFAF
;
A
#
# COMPACT_ATOMS: atom_id res chain seq x y z
N MET A 1 2.62 20.30 -32.87
CA MET A 1 3.26 20.85 -31.66
C MET A 1 3.31 19.83 -30.52
N GLN A 2 2.25 19.07 -30.24
CA GLN A 2 2.18 18.08 -29.16
C GLN A 2 3.28 16.99 -29.18
N LYS A 3 3.65 16.45 -30.35
CA LYS A 3 4.78 15.49 -30.49
C LYS A 3 6.15 16.09 -30.16
N ILE A 4 6.33 17.40 -30.38
CA ILE A 4 7.58 18.12 -30.11
C ILE A 4 7.71 18.40 -28.60
N LEU A 5 6.59 18.71 -27.92
CA LEU A 5 6.55 18.83 -26.46
C LEU A 5 6.82 17.49 -25.75
N CYS A 6 6.28 16.36 -26.24
CA CYS A 6 6.57 15.03 -25.67
C CYS A 6 8.05 14.67 -25.82
N ALA A 7 8.63 14.86 -27.01
CA ALA A 7 10.05 14.61 -27.25
C ALA A 7 10.95 15.52 -26.40
N SER A 8 10.55 16.79 -26.21
CA SER A 8 11.27 17.75 -25.37
C SER A 8 11.19 17.39 -23.88
N GLY A 9 10.04 16.90 -23.40
CA GLY A 9 9.86 16.45 -22.01
C GLY A 9 10.70 15.20 -21.70
N ILE A 10 10.67 14.21 -22.61
CA ILE A 10 11.50 12.99 -22.50
C ILE A 10 12.99 13.33 -22.54
N LEU A 11 13.40 14.24 -23.45
CA LEU A 11 14.80 14.68 -23.53
C LEU A 11 15.23 15.46 -22.29
N PHE A 12 14.35 16.28 -21.71
CA PHE A 12 14.62 17.00 -20.47
C PHE A 12 14.76 16.06 -19.27
N LEU A 13 13.86 15.08 -19.12
CA LEU A 13 13.98 14.02 -18.11
C LEU A 13 15.28 13.24 -18.25
N PHE A 14 15.62 12.86 -19.49
CA PHE A 14 16.85 12.13 -19.81
C PHE A 14 18.09 12.97 -19.48
N CYS A 15 18.08 14.27 -19.76
CA CYS A 15 19.15 15.19 -19.39
C CYS A 15 19.30 15.31 -17.87
N ILE A 16 18.21 15.43 -17.09
CA ILE A 16 18.27 15.49 -15.62
C ILE A 16 18.96 14.23 -15.06
N VAL A 17 18.60 13.05 -15.57
CA VAL A 17 19.22 11.77 -15.17
C VAL A 17 20.74 11.77 -15.41
N LEU A 18 21.23 12.37 -16.49
CA LEU A 18 22.66 12.40 -16.82
C LEU A 18 23.50 13.32 -15.92
N PHE A 19 22.88 14.24 -15.18
CA PHE A 19 23.58 15.23 -14.34
C PHE A 19 23.52 14.99 -12.83
N ILE A 20 22.84 13.93 -12.36
CA ILE A 20 22.82 13.55 -10.93
C ILE A 20 24.12 12.80 -10.61
N LYS A 21 25.11 13.48 -10.02
CA LYS A 21 26.40 12.86 -9.66
C LYS A 21 26.57 12.58 -8.17
N ASP A 22 25.94 13.36 -7.30
CA ASP A 22 26.00 13.19 -5.84
C ASP A 22 24.62 13.47 -5.23
N ALA A 23 23.75 12.45 -5.21
CA ALA A 23 22.57 12.50 -4.36
C ALA A 23 22.96 11.98 -2.98
N GLU A 24 23.17 12.88 -2.01
CA GLU A 24 23.24 12.48 -0.61
C GLU A 24 21.92 11.79 -0.26
N ALA A 25 21.96 10.48 0.01
CA ALA A 25 20.78 9.67 0.30
C ALA A 25 20.07 10.21 1.56
N ILE A 26 18.80 10.58 1.48
CA ILE A 26 17.99 11.01 2.62
C ILE A 26 16.97 9.93 3.10
N PRO A 27 17.13 8.59 2.92
CA PRO A 27 16.31 7.65 3.68
C PRO A 27 16.75 7.66 5.15
N VAL A 28 15.80 7.80 6.07
CA VAL A 28 16.04 7.91 7.53
C VAL A 28 16.96 6.82 8.04
N PHE A 29 16.68 5.56 7.68
CA PHE A 29 17.44 4.41 8.14
C PHE A 29 18.78 4.24 7.42
N ALA A 30 18.88 4.68 6.16
CA ALA A 30 20.16 4.73 5.45
C ALA A 30 21.17 5.62 6.21
N ARG A 31 20.73 6.75 6.79
CA ARG A 31 21.58 7.59 7.67
C ARG A 31 21.95 6.89 8.98
N LYS A 32 20.96 6.36 9.70
CA LYS A 32 21.15 5.70 11.01
C LYS A 32 22.15 4.55 10.94
N TYR A 33 22.04 3.68 9.92
CA TYR A 33 22.87 2.49 9.76
C TYR A 33 24.03 2.65 8.77
N LYS A 34 24.15 3.81 8.10
CA LYS A 34 25.08 4.06 6.98
C LYS A 34 25.02 2.95 5.92
N THR A 35 23.80 2.66 5.45
CA THR A 35 23.49 1.60 4.50
C THR A 35 22.81 2.15 3.23
N THR A 36 22.64 1.31 2.21
CA THR A 36 21.98 1.67 0.94
C THR A 36 20.48 1.35 0.98
N CYS A 37 19.66 2.00 0.14
CA CYS A 37 18.24 1.64 -0.02
C CYS A 37 18.04 0.16 -0.39
N ALA A 38 18.95 -0.41 -1.19
CA ALA A 38 18.92 -1.80 -1.62
C ALA A 38 19.14 -2.82 -0.49
N THR A 39 19.46 -2.38 0.72
CA THR A 39 19.51 -3.26 1.90
C THR A 39 18.09 -3.64 2.34
N CYS A 40 17.18 -2.67 2.36
CA CYS A 40 15.79 -2.89 2.78
C CYS A 40 14.84 -3.09 1.60
N HIS A 41 15.18 -2.57 0.42
CA HIS A 41 14.30 -2.59 -0.74
C HIS A 41 14.82 -3.50 -1.85
N ALA A 42 13.89 -4.13 -2.53
CA ALA A 42 14.13 -4.82 -3.79
C ALA A 42 13.26 -4.15 -4.83
N PRO A 43 13.86 -3.39 -5.76
CA PRO A 43 13.79 -1.93 -5.87
C PRO A 43 12.83 -1.16 -4.96
N PHE A 44 13.21 0.04 -4.51
CA PHE A 44 12.31 0.88 -3.71
C PHE A 44 11.00 1.19 -4.47
N PRO A 45 9.88 1.39 -3.76
CA PRO A 45 9.73 1.30 -2.31
C PRO A 45 9.40 -0.13 -1.84
N LYS A 46 9.31 -1.11 -2.75
CA LYS A 46 9.04 -2.52 -2.39
C LYS A 46 10.14 -3.08 -1.49
N LEU A 47 9.73 -3.65 -0.37
CA LEU A 47 10.60 -4.24 0.64
C LEU A 47 11.12 -5.60 0.20
N SER A 48 12.40 -5.84 0.49
CA SER A 48 12.98 -7.19 0.48
C SER A 48 12.51 -7.97 1.71
N ALA A 49 12.84 -9.26 1.79
CA ALA A 49 12.57 -10.04 2.99
C ALA A 49 13.24 -9.45 4.25
N PHE A 50 14.43 -8.86 4.09
CA PHE A 50 15.10 -8.14 5.18
C PHE A 50 14.36 -6.87 5.55
N GLY A 51 13.91 -6.08 4.56
CA GLY A 51 13.10 -4.87 4.81
C GLY A 51 11.80 -5.18 5.54
N GLU A 52 11.11 -6.26 5.19
CA GLU A 52 9.90 -6.69 5.90
C GLU A 52 10.22 -7.13 7.34
N ALA A 53 11.32 -7.86 7.57
CA ALA A 53 11.74 -8.21 8.93
C ALA A 53 12.13 -6.98 9.77
N PHE A 54 12.79 -5.99 9.16
CA PHE A 54 13.13 -4.71 9.78
C PHE A 54 11.86 -3.93 10.19
N ARG A 55 10.89 -3.82 9.28
CA ARG A 55 9.59 -3.18 9.52
C ARG A 55 8.81 -3.87 10.66
N LEU A 56 8.71 -5.20 10.62
CA LEU A 56 8.02 -5.98 11.64
C LEU A 56 8.68 -5.84 13.02
N ASN A 57 10.01 -5.77 13.05
CA ASN A 57 10.80 -5.50 14.26
C ASN A 57 10.77 -4.02 14.69
N GLY A 58 9.76 -3.26 14.22
CA GLY A 58 9.51 -1.85 14.48
C GLY A 58 10.70 -0.96 14.19
N GLU A 59 11.19 -1.07 12.96
CA GLU A 59 12.26 -0.24 12.40
C GLU A 59 13.61 -0.40 13.11
N LYS A 60 13.90 -1.63 13.54
CA LYS A 60 15.17 -2.06 14.15
C LYS A 60 15.75 -3.24 13.40
N ILE A 61 17.07 -3.34 13.32
CA ILE A 61 17.75 -4.50 12.73
C ILE A 61 17.33 -5.77 13.47
N PRO A 62 16.81 -6.78 12.76
CA PRO A 62 16.35 -8.02 13.38
C PRO A 62 17.50 -8.81 14.03
N GLY A 63 17.14 -9.76 14.92
CA GLY A 63 18.11 -10.63 15.60
C GLY A 63 18.82 -9.99 16.80
N GLY A 64 18.28 -8.91 17.37
CA GLY A 64 18.84 -8.28 18.58
C GLY A 64 20.17 -7.56 18.36
N ALA A 65 20.49 -7.22 17.11
CA ALA A 65 21.77 -6.66 16.71
C ALA A 65 21.72 -5.15 16.40
N ASP A 66 20.60 -4.46 16.64
CA ASP A 66 20.43 -3.04 16.26
C ASP A 66 21.60 -2.17 16.71
N GLU A 67 21.96 -2.24 17.99
CA GLU A 67 22.98 -1.41 18.62
C GLU A 67 24.36 -1.51 17.94
N ILE A 68 24.77 -2.71 17.50
CA ILE A 68 26.07 -2.90 16.83
C ILE A 68 26.08 -2.36 15.39
N TYR A 69 24.89 -2.17 14.82
CA TYR A 69 24.69 -1.73 13.46
C TYR A 69 24.40 -0.23 13.35
N VAL A 70 23.95 0.44 14.41
CA VAL A 70 23.83 1.90 14.45
C VAL A 70 25.22 2.53 14.22
N LYS A 71 25.34 3.33 13.16
CA LYS A 71 26.60 3.99 12.76
C LYS A 71 26.58 5.51 12.88
N GLN A 72 25.40 6.07 13.11
CA GLN A 72 25.22 7.46 13.50
C GLN A 72 25.37 7.56 15.02
N GLU A 73 26.07 8.57 15.51
CA GLU A 73 26.20 8.79 16.94
C GLU A 73 24.83 9.23 17.50
N PRO A 74 24.23 8.48 18.44
CA PRO A 74 22.93 8.86 18.99
C PRO A 74 23.08 10.05 19.93
N LEU A 75 22.16 11.00 19.87
CA LEU A 75 22.05 12.04 20.89
C LEU A 75 21.43 11.42 22.15
N SER A 76 22.24 11.24 23.19
CA SER A 76 21.77 10.74 24.48
C SER A 76 20.84 11.74 25.16
N LEU A 77 19.66 11.27 25.57
CA LEU A 77 18.66 12.02 26.34
C LEU A 77 18.67 11.67 27.84
N GLY A 78 19.70 10.97 28.31
CA GLY A 78 19.83 10.57 29.70
C GLY A 78 20.94 9.55 29.90
N ALA A 79 21.47 9.47 31.12
CA ALA A 79 22.48 8.47 31.45
C ALA A 79 21.81 7.09 31.66
N GLU A 80 22.41 6.02 31.14
CA GLU A 80 21.91 4.63 31.33
C GLU A 80 21.67 4.27 32.80
N ALA A 81 22.46 4.83 33.72
CA ALA A 81 22.28 4.65 35.17
C ALA A 81 20.89 5.08 35.67
N TYR A 82 20.19 5.95 34.95
CA TYR A 82 18.84 6.41 35.31
C TYR A 82 17.79 5.29 35.26
N LYS A 83 18.01 4.21 34.50
CA LYS A 83 17.13 3.01 34.52
C LYS A 83 16.96 2.45 35.94
N GLN A 84 17.98 2.58 36.80
CA GLN A 84 17.98 2.02 38.15
C GLN A 84 17.18 2.86 39.17
N ILE A 85 16.93 4.13 38.88
CA ILE A 85 16.28 5.07 39.81
C ILE A 85 14.92 5.57 39.30
N PHE A 86 14.46 5.09 38.14
CA PHE A 86 13.08 5.26 37.68
C PHE A 86 12.09 4.69 38.72
N PRO A 87 10.97 5.37 39.05
CA PRO A 87 10.39 6.56 38.41
C PRO A 87 10.89 7.91 38.95
N ASN A 88 11.92 7.94 39.81
CA ASN A 88 12.47 9.19 40.37
C ASN A 88 13.45 9.91 39.43
N SER A 89 13.69 9.35 38.23
CA SER A 89 14.39 10.00 37.13
C SER A 89 13.62 9.82 35.83
N ILE A 90 13.98 10.60 34.82
CA ILE A 90 13.52 10.39 33.44
C ILE A 90 14.17 9.12 32.90
N TRP A 91 13.38 8.24 32.28
CA TRP A 91 13.90 7.04 31.62
C TRP A 91 14.86 7.45 30.48
N PRO A 92 16.09 6.90 30.43
CA PRO A 92 17.05 7.30 29.41
C PRO A 92 16.62 6.80 28.03
N SER A 93 16.96 7.56 27.00
CA SER A 93 16.71 7.24 25.60
C SER A 93 17.76 7.90 24.72
N SER A 94 17.70 7.66 23.42
CA SER A 94 18.52 8.37 22.44
C SER A 94 17.69 8.79 21.24
N LEU A 95 18.14 9.85 20.56
CA LEU A 95 17.59 10.30 19.28
C LEU A 95 18.64 10.14 18.20
N SER A 96 18.20 9.96 16.95
CA SER A 96 19.07 10.19 15.80
C SER A 96 19.47 11.67 15.75
N GLU A 97 20.71 11.95 15.36
CA GLU A 97 21.21 13.32 15.17
C GLU A 97 20.48 14.05 14.02
N ALA A 98 19.92 13.31 13.04
CA ALA A 98 19.15 13.90 11.95
C ALA A 98 17.65 13.73 12.22
N PRO A 99 16.80 14.71 11.84
CA PRO A 99 15.36 14.50 11.83
C PRO A 99 15.01 13.22 11.07
N PRO A 100 14.16 12.35 11.64
CA PRO A 100 13.81 11.06 11.06
C PRO A 100 12.76 11.24 9.96
N VAL A 101 13.02 12.10 8.99
CA VAL A 101 12.14 12.38 7.85
C VAL A 101 12.82 11.97 6.55
N SER A 102 12.05 11.41 5.62
CA SER A 102 12.42 11.16 4.22
C SER A 102 11.30 11.62 3.29
N PHE A 103 11.64 11.90 2.04
CA PHE A 103 10.68 12.34 1.04
C PHE A 103 10.61 11.36 -0.13
N ASN A 104 9.44 11.14 -0.67
CA ASN A 104 9.26 10.49 -1.97
C ASN A 104 8.56 11.48 -2.90
N VAL A 105 9.06 11.62 -4.12
CA VAL A 105 8.45 12.49 -5.13
C VAL A 105 8.11 11.65 -6.34
N ILE A 106 6.83 11.63 -6.71
CA ILE A 106 6.28 10.86 -7.81
C ILE A 106 5.86 11.82 -8.92
N GLY A 107 6.18 11.47 -10.17
CA GLY A 107 5.68 12.16 -11.35
C GLY A 107 5.36 11.18 -12.46
N ASP A 108 4.24 11.40 -13.14
CA ASP A 108 3.67 10.45 -14.10
C ASP A 108 3.44 11.09 -15.47
N VAL A 109 3.65 10.29 -16.52
CA VAL A 109 3.24 10.60 -17.89
C VAL A 109 2.25 9.53 -18.33
N LEU A 110 0.99 9.93 -18.46
CA LEU A 110 -0.11 9.04 -18.79
C LEU A 110 -0.49 9.22 -20.26
N VAL A 111 -0.61 8.12 -20.99
CA VAL A 111 -1.01 8.08 -22.40
C VAL A 111 -2.21 7.15 -22.55
N ASP A 112 -3.31 7.68 -23.05
CA ASP A 112 -4.48 6.90 -23.48
C ASP A 112 -4.36 6.60 -24.98
N PRO A 113 -3.90 5.39 -25.38
CA PRO A 113 -3.78 5.02 -26.79
C PRO A 113 -5.13 4.84 -27.49
N THR A 114 -6.23 4.69 -26.74
CA THR A 114 -7.57 4.47 -27.30
C THR A 114 -8.32 5.76 -27.62
N GLY A 115 -7.84 6.91 -27.12
CA GLY A 115 -8.44 8.23 -27.37
C GLY A 115 -9.83 8.36 -26.78
N THR A 116 -10.12 7.59 -25.72
CA THR A 116 -11.38 7.60 -24.99
C THR A 116 -11.49 8.83 -24.08
N HIS A 117 -10.36 9.38 -23.64
CA HIS A 117 -10.30 10.63 -22.90
C HIS A 117 -10.10 11.85 -23.82
N THR A 118 -10.62 13.01 -23.41
CA THR A 118 -10.51 14.29 -24.13
C THR A 118 -9.05 14.74 -24.31
N ASN A 119 -8.15 14.30 -23.43
CA ASN A 119 -6.71 14.43 -23.57
C ASN A 119 -6.09 13.03 -23.68
N SER A 120 -5.52 12.70 -24.84
CA SER A 120 -4.82 11.41 -25.06
C SER A 120 -3.47 11.31 -24.36
N THR A 121 -3.01 12.40 -23.73
CA THR A 121 -1.72 12.47 -23.03
C THR A 121 -1.81 13.48 -21.89
N ALA A 122 -1.48 13.06 -20.67
CA ALA A 122 -1.36 13.91 -19.50
C ALA A 122 0.07 13.84 -18.97
N PHE A 123 0.64 15.01 -18.66
CA PHE A 123 1.93 15.13 -18.00
C PHE A 123 1.69 15.73 -16.63
N ASN A 124 1.87 14.92 -15.59
CA ASN A 124 1.64 15.29 -14.22
C ASN A 124 2.98 15.28 -13.50
N PHE A 125 3.70 16.40 -13.59
CA PHE A 125 4.91 16.60 -12.79
C PHE A 125 4.48 16.92 -11.36
N GLN A 126 4.88 16.08 -10.40
CA GLN A 126 4.43 16.06 -8.99
C GLN A 126 3.01 15.50 -8.82
N THR A 127 2.77 14.24 -9.20
CA THR A 127 1.52 13.55 -8.82
C THR A 127 1.41 13.38 -7.31
N GLU A 128 2.55 13.25 -6.63
CA GLU A 128 2.60 12.98 -5.20
C GLU A 128 3.93 13.44 -4.59
N ILE A 129 3.88 14.01 -3.38
CA ILE A 129 5.02 14.18 -2.50
C ILE A 129 4.67 13.55 -1.16
N ASP A 130 5.44 12.55 -0.78
CA ASP A 130 5.19 11.79 0.44
C ASP A 130 6.26 12.15 1.45
N ILE A 131 5.85 12.49 2.66
CA ILE A 131 6.73 12.74 3.79
C ILE A 131 6.58 11.57 4.75
N HIS A 132 7.63 10.78 4.87
CA HIS A 132 7.67 9.63 5.75
C HIS A 132 8.48 9.98 7.00
N SER A 133 8.01 9.51 8.17
CA SER A 133 8.73 9.62 9.42
C SER A 133 8.61 8.35 10.23
N ALA A 134 9.73 7.81 10.69
CA ALA A 134 9.74 6.55 11.44
C ALA A 134 10.97 6.43 12.34
N GLY A 135 10.82 5.71 13.45
CA GLY A 135 11.92 5.48 14.38
C GLY A 135 11.52 4.86 15.70
N THR A 136 12.42 4.93 16.68
CA THR A 136 12.30 4.26 17.98
C THR A 136 12.53 5.22 19.14
N PHE A 137 11.79 5.02 20.24
CA PHE A 137 11.99 5.65 21.53
C PHE A 137 12.44 4.57 22.54
N GLY A 138 13.76 4.44 22.70
CA GLY A 138 14.34 3.34 23.47
C GLY A 138 14.14 1.97 22.78
N ASP A 139 14.12 0.91 23.57
CA ASP A 139 14.24 -0.46 23.06
C ASP A 139 12.91 -1.06 22.62
N HIS A 140 11.79 -0.59 23.18
CA HIS A 140 10.48 -1.24 23.05
C HIS A 140 9.41 -0.39 22.37
N LEU A 141 9.62 0.91 22.13
CA LEU A 141 8.61 1.77 21.52
C LEU A 141 9.09 2.23 20.14
N SER A 142 8.29 2.00 19.11
CA SER A 142 8.53 2.49 17.75
C SER A 142 7.35 3.28 17.22
N TYR A 143 7.58 4.05 16.16
CA TYR A 143 6.56 4.79 15.46
C TYR A 143 6.82 4.84 13.96
N TRP A 144 5.76 5.08 13.21
CA TRP A 144 5.77 5.38 11.79
C TRP A 144 4.63 6.33 11.47
N GLY A 145 4.80 7.17 10.48
CA GLY A 145 3.73 7.98 9.93
C GLY A 145 4.08 8.58 8.58
N GLU A 146 3.04 8.83 7.80
CA GLU A 146 3.15 9.36 6.45
C GLU A 146 2.15 10.50 6.22
N VAL A 147 2.63 11.55 5.55
CA VAL A 147 1.82 12.65 5.05
C VAL A 147 2.03 12.77 3.55
N ILE A 148 0.94 12.70 2.80
CA ILE A 148 0.92 12.74 1.35
C ILE A 148 0.40 14.11 0.90
N PHE A 149 1.10 14.71 -0.05
CA PHE A 149 0.70 15.92 -0.75
C PHE A 149 0.47 15.57 -2.21
N ALA A 150 -0.79 15.52 -2.63
CA ALA A 150 -1.17 15.30 -4.02
C ALA A 150 -1.89 16.53 -4.58
N PRO A 151 -1.63 16.95 -5.83
CA PRO A 151 -2.54 17.85 -6.53
C PRO A 151 -3.86 17.10 -6.70
N SER A 152 -4.96 17.66 -6.16
CA SER A 152 -6.30 17.04 -6.16
C SER A 152 -6.63 16.35 -7.51
N PRO A 153 -6.62 15.00 -7.56
CA PRO A 153 -7.23 14.28 -8.65
C PRO A 153 -8.70 14.15 -8.29
N ASN A 154 -9.53 14.94 -8.99
CA ASN A 154 -10.99 14.82 -9.06
C ASN A 154 -11.84 15.62 -8.05
N GLY A 155 -12.22 16.83 -8.47
CA GLY A 155 -13.64 17.00 -8.82
C GLY A 155 -13.89 16.34 -10.18
N PRO A 156 -15.05 15.70 -10.43
CA PRO A 156 -15.29 14.93 -11.64
C PRO A 156 -15.35 15.84 -12.86
N SER A 157 -14.23 15.95 -13.58
CA SER A 157 -14.08 16.48 -14.95
C SER A 157 -12.62 16.92 -15.11
N GLY A 158 -12.07 16.78 -16.33
CA GLY A 158 -10.78 17.34 -16.74
C GLY A 158 -10.71 18.87 -16.64
N SER A 159 -10.75 19.37 -15.41
CA SER A 159 -10.67 20.75 -14.97
C SER A 159 -9.32 20.89 -14.27
N VAL A 160 -8.34 21.38 -15.02
CA VAL A 160 -7.07 21.91 -14.48
C VAL A 160 -7.38 23.23 -13.75
N ASN A 161 -8.10 23.15 -12.65
CA ASN A 161 -8.46 24.30 -11.83
C ASN A 161 -9.04 23.87 -10.48
N SER A 162 -8.21 23.26 -9.64
CA SER A 162 -8.24 23.53 -8.20
C SER A 162 -6.81 23.87 -7.77
N GLU A 163 -6.57 25.15 -7.49
CA GLU A 163 -5.28 25.71 -7.02
C GLU A 163 -4.89 25.24 -5.60
N THR A 164 -5.69 24.36 -5.00
CA THR A 164 -5.48 23.82 -3.65
C THR A 164 -5.12 22.34 -3.74
N GLY A 165 -3.85 22.00 -3.51
CA GLY A 165 -3.43 20.60 -3.29
C GLY A 165 -4.13 20.02 -2.06
N THR A 166 -4.35 18.70 -2.06
CA THR A 166 -4.88 17.96 -0.91
C THR A 166 -3.71 17.46 -0.08
N VAL A 167 -3.78 17.71 1.24
CA VAL A 167 -2.88 17.08 2.22
C VAL A 167 -3.66 15.97 2.89
N THR A 168 -3.20 14.75 2.74
CA THR A 168 -3.80 13.54 3.33
C THR A 168 -2.78 12.85 4.22
N THR A 169 -3.24 12.21 5.29
CA THR A 169 -2.43 11.30 6.10
C THR A 169 -2.77 9.89 5.67
N ASP A 170 -1.80 9.12 5.16
CA ASP A 170 -2.04 7.70 4.79
C ASP A 170 -2.19 6.83 6.05
N GLY A 171 -1.41 7.17 7.08
CA GLY A 171 -1.59 6.68 8.43
C GLY A 171 -0.45 7.09 9.35
N ALA A 172 -0.67 6.92 10.65
CA ALA A 172 0.38 7.00 11.66
C ALA A 172 0.12 6.02 12.80
N TRP A 173 1.17 5.37 13.32
CA TRP A 173 1.03 4.46 14.45
C TRP A 173 2.22 4.51 15.41
N LEU A 174 1.94 4.12 16.65
CA LEU A 174 2.91 3.77 17.69
C LEU A 174 2.82 2.27 17.94
N MET A 175 3.96 1.62 18.17
CA MET A 175 4.01 0.20 18.53
C MET A 175 4.90 -0.03 19.73
N TYR A 176 4.33 -0.61 20.79
CA TYR A 176 5.08 -1.16 21.92
C TYR A 176 5.35 -2.64 21.69
N GLN A 177 6.61 -2.99 21.55
CA GLN A 177 7.11 -4.31 21.17
C GLN A 177 7.51 -5.13 22.41
N ASP A 178 7.56 -6.46 22.23
CA ASP A 178 8.07 -7.39 23.25
C ASP A 178 7.31 -7.30 24.58
N ILE A 179 5.99 -7.30 24.55
CA ILE A 179 5.19 -7.31 25.77
C ILE A 179 5.30 -8.69 26.43
N LEU A 180 5.81 -8.73 27.66
CA LEU A 180 5.97 -9.94 28.47
C LEU A 180 6.77 -11.05 27.74
N PRO A 181 8.02 -10.78 27.33
CA PRO A 181 8.79 -11.69 26.47
C PRO A 181 9.14 -13.01 27.19
N CYS A 182 9.19 -13.02 28.53
CA CYS A 182 9.35 -14.24 29.31
C CYS A 182 8.20 -15.23 29.17
N TRP A 183 6.99 -14.75 28.80
CA TRP A 183 5.78 -15.56 28.70
C TRP A 183 5.46 -15.90 27.25
N PHE A 184 5.61 -14.92 26.35
CA PHE A 184 5.24 -15.08 24.95
C PHE A 184 6.43 -15.36 24.04
N GLY A 185 7.64 -14.91 24.39
CA GLY A 185 8.81 -14.85 23.51
C GLY A 185 9.02 -13.45 22.92
N THR A 186 10.23 -13.17 22.44
CA THR A 186 10.59 -11.93 21.74
C THR A 186 9.77 -11.80 20.45
N ASN A 187 9.25 -10.62 20.15
CA ASN A 187 8.41 -10.25 19.00
C ASN A 187 7.07 -10.97 18.89
N HIS A 188 6.73 -11.85 19.83
CA HIS A 188 5.53 -12.69 19.73
C HIS A 188 4.25 -11.99 20.20
N PHE A 189 4.37 -10.87 20.93
CA PHE A 189 3.25 -10.10 21.42
C PHE A 189 3.59 -8.61 21.49
N ASN A 190 3.03 -7.84 20.58
CA ASN A 190 3.21 -6.40 20.44
C ASN A 190 1.85 -5.71 20.45
N LEU A 191 1.81 -4.45 20.90
CA LEU A 191 0.62 -3.60 20.87
C LEU A 191 0.89 -2.40 19.97
N LYS A 192 0.06 -2.23 18.95
CA LYS A 192 0.08 -1.10 18.03
C LYS A 192 -1.18 -0.24 18.21
N ALA A 193 -1.03 1.07 18.13
CA ALA A 193 -2.11 2.05 18.26
C ALA A 193 -1.92 3.19 17.26
N GLY A 194 -2.98 3.60 16.58
CA GLY A 194 -2.92 4.61 15.52
C GLY A 194 -3.91 4.32 14.41
N ASP A 195 -3.62 4.80 13.20
CA ASP A 195 -4.37 4.48 12.00
C ASP A 195 -3.98 3.07 11.56
N LEU A 196 -4.93 2.15 11.70
CA LEU A 196 -4.75 0.71 11.51
C LEU A 196 -5.83 0.16 10.59
N GLY A 197 -5.68 -1.10 10.17
CA GLY A 197 -6.64 -1.76 9.30
C GLY A 197 -5.92 -2.54 8.21
N HIS A 198 -6.00 -2.05 6.98
CA HIS A 198 -5.51 -2.78 5.81
C HIS A 198 -3.98 -2.93 5.72
N LEU A 199 -3.21 -2.14 6.47
CA LEU A 199 -1.73 -2.19 6.50
C LEU A 199 -1.17 -3.58 6.90
N GLU A 200 -1.93 -4.24 7.77
CA GLU A 200 -1.89 -5.66 8.14
C GLU A 200 -1.97 -6.63 6.97
N ILE A 201 -3.09 -6.52 6.23
CA ILE A 201 -3.85 -7.63 5.66
C ILE A 201 -3.04 -8.52 4.70
N SER A 202 -3.23 -9.83 4.82
CA SER A 202 -2.56 -10.83 3.96
C SER A 202 -3.13 -10.82 2.54
N LEU A 203 -2.63 -9.90 1.72
CA LEU A 203 -2.73 -9.90 0.28
C LEU A 203 -1.39 -9.45 -0.33
N PRO A 204 -1.07 -9.87 -1.57
CA PRO A 204 0.19 -9.48 -2.21
C PRO A 204 0.30 -7.95 -2.28
N ASN A 205 1.36 -7.32 -1.78
CA ASN A 205 1.56 -5.86 -1.91
C ASN A 205 0.30 -5.01 -1.55
N ILE A 206 -0.43 -5.39 -0.49
CA ILE A 206 -1.64 -4.66 -0.05
C ILE A 206 -1.36 -3.19 0.27
N ARG A 207 -0.14 -2.90 0.77
CA ARG A 207 0.32 -1.54 1.06
C ARG A 207 0.80 -0.88 -0.23
N TRP A 208 0.23 0.28 -0.54
CA TRP A 208 0.50 1.03 -1.77
C TRP A 208 1.96 1.45 -1.90
N ASP A 209 2.57 1.84 -0.78
CA ASP A 209 3.99 2.18 -0.62
C ASP A 209 4.94 0.97 -0.79
N ASN A 210 4.44 -0.24 -1.06
CA ASN A 210 5.23 -1.47 -1.11
C ASN A 210 5.11 -2.22 -2.45
N THR A 211 5.08 -1.48 -3.57
CA THR A 211 4.86 -2.05 -4.91
C THR A 211 5.72 -1.40 -6.02
N TYR A 212 5.91 -2.12 -7.15
CA TYR A 212 6.57 -1.55 -8.33
C TYR A 212 5.60 -0.83 -9.27
N GLN A 213 4.38 -1.34 -9.26
CA GLN A 213 3.31 -1.04 -10.19
C GLN A 213 2.81 0.38 -9.97
N ALA A 214 2.43 1.04 -11.05
CA ALA A 214 1.79 2.34 -10.95
C ALA A 214 0.27 2.20 -10.79
N THR A 215 -0.31 1.11 -11.29
CA THR A 215 -1.73 0.80 -11.14
C THR A 215 -2.00 0.10 -9.79
N PRO A 216 -2.92 0.60 -8.94
CA PRO A 216 -3.38 -0.08 -7.74
C PRO A 216 -3.96 -1.44 -8.04
N TYR A 217 -3.95 -2.36 -7.08
CA TYR A 217 -4.64 -3.63 -7.25
C TYR A 217 -6.16 -3.45 -7.17
N LEU A 218 -6.92 -4.29 -7.87
CA LEU A 218 -8.39 -4.16 -7.84
C LEU A 218 -8.99 -4.35 -6.47
N TYR A 219 -8.42 -5.24 -5.66
CA TYR A 219 -8.92 -5.41 -4.30
C TYR A 219 -8.68 -4.18 -3.41
N GLN A 220 -7.71 -3.31 -3.69
CA GLN A 220 -7.52 -2.08 -2.90
C GLN A 220 -8.72 -1.15 -3.09
N SER A 221 -9.18 -0.96 -4.33
CA SER A 221 -10.35 -0.11 -4.62
C SER A 221 -11.69 -0.79 -4.35
N GLN A 222 -11.78 -2.12 -4.50
CA GLN A 222 -13.06 -2.84 -4.44
C GLN A 222 -13.42 -3.35 -3.03
N LEU A 223 -12.43 -3.60 -2.18
CA LEU A 223 -12.71 -4.15 -0.85
C LEU A 223 -13.18 -3.09 0.14
N ASN A 224 -12.99 -1.80 -0.15
CA ASN A 224 -13.27 -0.69 0.77
C ASN A 224 -12.62 -0.94 2.14
N LEU A 225 -11.33 -1.30 2.13
CA LEU A 225 -10.57 -1.50 3.36
C LEU A 225 -10.06 -0.12 3.81
N GLY A 226 -10.55 0.36 4.94
CA GLY A 226 -10.12 1.62 5.51
C GLY A 226 -8.85 1.50 6.34
N THR A 227 -8.25 2.66 6.61
CA THR A 227 -7.34 2.83 7.74
C THR A 227 -8.02 3.79 8.71
N GLU A 228 -8.31 3.31 9.92
CA GLU A 228 -9.03 4.10 10.92
C GLU A 228 -8.30 4.03 12.27
N PRO A 229 -8.43 5.05 13.13
CA PRO A 229 -7.83 5.03 14.46
C PRO A 229 -8.30 3.83 15.29
N GLY A 230 -7.36 3.09 15.86
CA GLY A 230 -7.65 1.89 16.62
C GLY A 230 -6.46 1.27 17.37
N PHE A 231 -6.63 0.00 17.71
CA PHE A 231 -5.61 -0.82 18.36
C PHE A 231 -5.45 -2.16 17.63
N GLU A 232 -4.23 -2.65 17.57
CA GLU A 232 -3.90 -3.96 17.01
C GLU A 232 -2.91 -4.67 17.94
N ILE A 233 -3.15 -5.95 18.16
CA ILE A 233 -2.13 -6.86 18.67
C ILE A 233 -1.54 -7.63 17.52
N ASN A 234 -0.22 -7.77 17.50
CA ASN A 234 0.47 -8.55 16.49
C ASN A 234 1.64 -9.31 17.10
N GLY A 235 2.13 -10.29 16.36
CA GLY A 235 3.31 -11.04 16.73
C GLY A 235 3.84 -11.84 15.56
N PHE A 236 5.13 -12.13 15.62
CA PHE A 236 5.81 -12.88 14.56
C PHE A 236 6.99 -13.67 15.10
N GLY A 237 7.29 -14.78 14.45
CA GLY A 237 8.52 -15.54 14.62
C GLY A 237 9.10 -15.92 13.26
N ARG A 238 10.02 -16.89 13.21
CA ARG A 238 10.65 -17.32 11.94
C ARG A 238 9.66 -17.57 10.79
N SER A 239 8.65 -18.38 11.02
CA SER A 239 7.78 -18.93 9.97
C SER A 239 6.33 -18.49 10.07
N TRP A 240 5.98 -17.60 10.99
CA TRP A 240 4.60 -17.18 11.21
C TRP A 240 4.53 -15.71 11.60
N LYS A 241 3.46 -15.03 11.20
CA LYS A 241 3.05 -13.75 11.76
C LYS A 241 1.53 -13.67 11.84
N TYR A 242 1.01 -12.94 12.82
CA TYR A 242 -0.42 -12.67 12.96
C TYR A 242 -0.64 -11.20 13.34
N ALA A 243 -1.84 -10.71 13.02
CA ALA A 243 -2.33 -9.44 13.53
C ALA A 243 -3.84 -9.54 13.75
N VAL A 244 -4.33 -8.95 14.85
CA VAL A 244 -5.75 -8.82 15.16
C VAL A 244 -5.98 -7.42 15.68
N GLY A 245 -6.92 -6.69 15.09
CA GLY A 245 -7.18 -5.32 15.47
C GLY A 245 -8.65 -4.94 15.47
N ILE A 246 -8.88 -3.80 16.11
CA ILE A 246 -10.15 -3.12 16.22
C ILE A 246 -9.93 -1.64 15.92
N THR A 247 -10.71 -1.11 15.00
CA THR A 247 -10.63 0.29 14.59
C THR A 247 -11.99 0.94 14.71
N LYS A 248 -12.01 2.27 14.69
CA LYS A 248 -13.24 3.01 14.49
C LYS A 248 -13.84 2.61 13.13
N SER A 249 -15.16 2.59 13.06
CA SER A 249 -15.93 2.40 11.84
C SER A 249 -16.26 3.76 11.21
N ASP A 250 -16.38 3.81 9.89
CA ASP A 250 -16.88 4.98 9.16
C ASP A 250 -18.35 5.27 9.49
N PHE A 251 -19.11 4.25 9.91
CA PHE A 251 -20.45 4.41 10.47
C PHE A 251 -20.42 4.74 11.96
N GLY A 252 -20.91 5.93 12.33
CA GLY A 252 -21.28 6.28 13.70
C GLY A 252 -20.11 6.28 14.71
N ASN A 253 -20.38 6.71 15.95
CA ASN A 253 -19.35 6.71 17.01
C ASN A 253 -19.31 5.38 17.79
N SER A 254 -20.29 4.49 17.59
CA SER A 254 -20.51 3.28 18.38
C SER A 254 -19.96 2.00 17.75
N GLU A 255 -19.95 1.94 16.42
CA GLU A 255 -19.57 0.76 15.65
C GLU A 255 -18.04 0.69 15.51
N ARG A 256 -17.54 -0.52 15.28
CA ARG A 256 -16.10 -0.81 15.22
C ARG A 256 -15.84 -1.75 14.07
N ASP A 257 -14.73 -1.51 13.40
CA ASP A 257 -14.23 -2.39 12.37
C ASP A 257 -13.25 -3.38 13.00
N TYR A 258 -13.20 -4.59 12.45
CA TYR A 258 -12.42 -5.70 12.98
C TYR A 258 -11.63 -6.34 11.85
N HIS A 259 -10.36 -6.61 12.13
CA HIS A 259 -9.51 -7.34 11.20
C HIS A 259 -8.71 -8.42 11.91
N ALA A 260 -8.47 -9.50 11.20
CA ALA A 260 -7.60 -10.57 11.65
C ALA A 260 -6.85 -11.15 10.46
N GLN A 261 -5.60 -11.54 10.68
CA GLN A 261 -4.80 -12.18 9.67
C GLN A 261 -3.74 -13.12 10.26
N LEU A 262 -3.28 -14.02 9.40
CA LEU A 262 -2.25 -15.00 9.70
C LEU A 262 -1.48 -15.30 8.42
N ASP A 263 -0.15 -15.20 8.49
CA ASP A 263 0.75 -15.65 7.43
C ASP A 263 1.66 -16.76 7.94
N PHE A 264 1.93 -17.73 7.06
CA PHE A 264 2.89 -18.80 7.29
C PHE A 264 3.93 -18.82 6.17
N LYS A 265 5.21 -18.89 6.52
CA LYS A 265 6.35 -18.84 5.60
C LYS A 265 7.25 -20.07 5.75
N ILE A 266 7.56 -20.70 4.63
CA ILE A 266 8.51 -21.82 4.52
C ILE A 266 9.70 -21.35 3.67
N GLY A 267 10.91 -21.56 4.16
CA GLY A 267 12.14 -21.18 3.46
C GLY A 267 12.50 -19.70 3.63
N GLY A 268 13.62 -19.32 3.01
CA GLY A 268 14.12 -17.95 3.00
C GLY A 268 14.47 -17.39 4.38
N LEU A 269 14.50 -16.06 4.45
CA LEU A 269 14.68 -15.29 5.68
C LEU A 269 13.39 -15.30 6.50
N GLY A 270 13.47 -15.58 7.80
CA GLY A 270 12.31 -15.55 8.68
C GLY A 270 11.73 -14.15 8.88
N PHE A 271 10.47 -14.03 9.32
CA PHE A 271 9.90 -12.71 9.66
C PHE A 271 10.66 -12.02 10.81
N ASP A 272 11.31 -12.80 11.67
CA ASP A 272 12.21 -12.36 12.73
C ASP A 272 13.66 -12.08 12.25
N GLY A 273 13.91 -12.18 10.93
CA GLY A 273 15.23 -12.06 10.31
C GLY A 273 16.14 -13.28 10.51
N SER A 274 15.66 -14.38 11.09
CA SER A 274 16.48 -15.58 11.29
C SER A 274 16.75 -16.34 9.98
N GLY A 275 17.82 -17.13 9.94
CA GLY A 275 18.15 -18.07 8.85
C GLY A 275 18.64 -17.44 7.55
N GLY A 276 18.93 -16.14 7.54
CA GLY A 276 19.81 -15.53 6.55
C GLY A 276 21.27 -15.83 6.90
N GLN A 277 22.03 -16.34 5.93
CA GLN A 277 23.49 -16.35 6.03
C GLN A 277 24.02 -15.07 5.40
N THR A 278 24.65 -14.20 6.18
CA THR A 278 25.62 -13.25 5.63
C THR A 278 27.02 -13.78 5.95
N GLU A 279 27.44 -14.81 5.22
CA GLU A 279 28.86 -14.95 4.98
C GLU A 279 29.25 -13.77 4.07
N GLU A 280 29.99 -12.81 4.64
CA GLU A 280 30.51 -11.58 4.03
C GLU A 280 29.61 -10.32 4.05
N GLY A 281 30.19 -9.25 4.62
CA GLY A 281 29.74 -7.87 4.40
C GLY A 281 28.88 -7.30 5.53
N GLY A 282 29.35 -6.23 6.19
CA GLY A 282 28.48 -5.42 7.04
C GLY A 282 27.33 -4.80 6.22
N LEU A 283 26.34 -4.19 6.88
CA LEU A 283 25.19 -3.50 6.25
C LEU A 283 25.56 -2.50 5.13
N LYS A 284 26.84 -2.16 4.94
CA LYS A 284 27.32 -1.22 3.91
C LYS A 284 27.33 -1.78 2.49
N THR A 285 27.34 -3.10 2.31
CA THR A 285 27.35 -3.72 0.98
C THR A 285 25.99 -4.36 0.75
N SER A 286 25.24 -3.93 -0.27
CA SER A 286 24.07 -4.71 -0.72
C SER A 286 24.57 -6.11 -1.06
N PRO A 287 24.15 -7.16 -0.33
CA PRO A 287 24.63 -8.49 -0.63
C PRO A 287 24.28 -8.85 -2.07
N ALA A 288 25.14 -9.63 -2.75
CA ALA A 288 24.77 -10.19 -4.04
C ALA A 288 23.46 -10.97 -3.87
N GLY A 289 22.43 -10.61 -4.64
CA GLY A 289 21.10 -11.22 -4.48
C GLY A 289 20.28 -10.68 -3.30
N TYR A 290 20.44 -9.43 -2.88
CA TYR A 290 19.64 -8.79 -1.81
C TYR A 290 18.10 -8.87 -1.99
N TRP A 291 17.62 -9.10 -3.21
CA TRP A 291 16.20 -9.32 -3.52
C TRP A 291 15.75 -10.77 -3.34
N ARG A 292 16.69 -11.72 -3.26
CA ARG A 292 16.42 -13.16 -3.23
C ARG A 292 15.94 -13.58 -1.86
N ASP A 293 14.89 -14.36 -1.85
CA ASP A 293 14.31 -14.96 -0.65
C ASP A 293 13.60 -16.24 -1.07
N ASP A 294 14.32 -17.35 -1.16
CA ASP A 294 13.76 -18.62 -1.64
C ASP A 294 12.73 -19.17 -0.64
N SER A 295 11.47 -18.79 -0.85
CA SER A 295 10.40 -18.98 0.10
C SER A 295 9.05 -19.23 -0.55
N ILE A 296 8.18 -19.89 0.18
CA ILE A 296 6.75 -19.92 -0.10
C ILE A 296 5.99 -19.44 1.12
N MET A 297 5.05 -18.52 0.91
CA MET A 297 4.22 -17.92 1.92
C MET A 297 2.74 -18.19 1.62
N PHE A 298 1.97 -18.42 2.68
CA PHE A 298 0.54 -18.57 2.66
C PHE A 298 -0.05 -17.54 3.59
N GLY A 299 -0.94 -16.70 3.07
CA GLY A 299 -1.62 -15.65 3.81
C GLY A 299 -3.12 -15.91 3.89
N GLY A 300 -3.75 -15.49 4.98
CA GLY A 300 -5.19 -15.53 5.14
C GLY A 300 -5.66 -14.38 6.02
N PHE A 301 -6.78 -13.77 5.66
CA PHE A 301 -7.33 -12.65 6.41
C PHE A 301 -8.86 -12.66 6.46
N TRP A 302 -9.39 -12.00 7.47
CA TRP A 302 -10.79 -11.63 7.63
C TRP A 302 -10.88 -10.15 8.03
N TYR A 303 -11.84 -9.45 7.44
CA TYR A 303 -12.15 -8.06 7.74
C TYR A 303 -13.67 -7.91 7.83
N ARG A 304 -14.14 -7.24 8.87
CA ARG A 304 -15.54 -6.83 9.00
C ARG A 304 -15.62 -5.36 9.31
N SER A 305 -16.50 -4.68 8.60
CA SER A 305 -16.73 -3.25 8.79
C SER A 305 -18.21 -2.92 8.67
N TYR A 306 -18.54 -1.73 9.16
CA TYR A 306 -19.88 -1.17 9.15
C TYR A 306 -19.89 0.13 8.34
N ASP A 307 -20.72 0.17 7.30
CA ASP A 307 -20.89 1.34 6.45
C ASP A 307 -22.33 1.88 6.54
N THR A 308 -22.51 3.10 6.07
CA THR A 308 -23.81 3.75 5.98
C THR A 308 -24.60 3.23 4.78
N LEU A 309 -25.67 2.50 5.05
CA LEU A 309 -26.72 2.30 4.06
C LEU A 309 -27.62 3.53 4.05
N THR A 310 -27.48 4.35 3.02
CA THR A 310 -28.39 5.46 2.79
C THR A 310 -29.68 4.91 2.20
N ASN A 311 -30.73 4.86 3.01
CA ASN A 311 -32.02 4.39 2.57
C ASN A 311 -32.68 5.42 1.65
N PRO A 312 -33.60 4.96 0.81
CA PRO A 312 -34.45 5.80 -0.04
C PRO A 312 -35.15 7.00 0.59
N ASP A 313 -35.48 6.91 1.86
CA ASP A 313 -36.14 7.95 2.65
C ASP A 313 -35.14 8.90 3.32
N ALA A 314 -33.88 8.85 2.90
CA ALA A 314 -32.74 9.54 3.50
C ALA A 314 -32.50 9.17 4.97
N THR A 315 -33.05 8.04 5.45
CA THR A 315 -32.65 7.47 6.73
C THR A 315 -31.34 6.69 6.55
N THR A 316 -30.41 6.87 7.46
CA THR A 316 -29.17 6.10 7.47
C THR A 316 -29.36 4.85 8.32
N SER A 317 -29.13 3.68 7.76
CA SER A 317 -29.09 2.42 8.49
C SER A 317 -27.71 1.77 8.42
N VAL A 318 -27.41 0.89 9.36
CA VAL A 318 -26.09 0.23 9.43
C VAL A 318 -26.05 -0.92 8.43
N ASN A 319 -25.00 -0.97 7.60
CA ASN A 319 -24.73 -2.10 6.74
C ASN A 319 -23.38 -2.72 7.07
N ALA A 320 -23.40 -3.94 7.59
CA ALA A 320 -22.18 -4.70 7.83
C ALA A 320 -21.73 -5.39 6.55
N PHE A 321 -20.43 -5.36 6.28
CA PHE A 321 -19.82 -6.14 5.21
C PHE A 321 -18.65 -6.97 5.73
N ASP A 322 -18.45 -8.13 5.11
CA ASP A 322 -17.37 -9.05 5.40
C ASP A 322 -16.48 -9.22 4.17
N ARG A 323 -15.17 -9.16 4.38
CA ARG A 323 -14.16 -9.57 3.42
C ARG A 323 -13.37 -10.74 4.00
N LEU A 324 -13.21 -11.79 3.21
CA LEU A 324 -12.40 -12.96 3.56
C LEU A 324 -11.53 -13.29 2.36
N GLY A 325 -10.24 -13.50 2.57
CA GLY A 325 -9.36 -13.88 1.49
C GLY A 325 -8.08 -14.54 1.96
N GLY A 326 -7.24 -14.83 0.98
CA GLY A 326 -5.93 -15.38 1.22
C GLY A 326 -5.09 -15.35 -0.04
N ASP A 327 -3.80 -15.63 0.16
CA ASP A 327 -2.82 -15.54 -0.89
C ASP A 327 -1.73 -16.61 -0.78
N ILE A 328 -1.04 -16.82 -1.88
CA ILE A 328 0.17 -17.62 -1.96
C ILE A 328 1.23 -16.78 -2.65
N ARG A 329 2.41 -16.66 -2.04
CA ARG A 329 3.57 -15.98 -2.64
C ARG A 329 4.73 -16.96 -2.68
N TRP A 330 5.26 -17.17 -3.86
CA TRP A 330 6.40 -18.05 -4.11
C TRP A 330 7.54 -17.24 -4.70
N ASN A 331 8.69 -17.32 -4.06
CA ASN A 331 9.92 -16.68 -4.48
C ASN A 331 10.98 -17.78 -4.68
N CYS A 332 11.65 -17.77 -5.82
CA CYS A 332 12.67 -18.73 -6.16
C CYS A 332 13.73 -18.06 -7.03
N GLU A 333 14.94 -17.94 -6.51
CA GLU A 333 16.06 -17.20 -7.06
C GLU A 333 15.65 -15.78 -7.49
N ASN A 334 15.54 -15.56 -8.79
CA ASN A 334 15.21 -14.26 -9.39
C ASN A 334 13.73 -14.15 -9.78
N PHE A 335 12.92 -15.16 -9.53
CA PHE A 335 11.52 -15.21 -9.91
C PHE A 335 10.60 -15.12 -8.70
N SER A 336 9.55 -14.32 -8.81
CA SER A 336 8.49 -14.19 -7.82
C SER A 336 7.14 -14.38 -8.49
N LEU A 337 6.27 -15.16 -7.87
CA LEU A 337 4.88 -15.37 -8.26
C LEU A 337 3.98 -15.20 -7.05
N ALA A 338 2.97 -14.35 -7.17
CA ALA A 338 1.96 -14.17 -6.15
C ALA A 338 0.57 -14.42 -6.75
N GLY A 339 -0.29 -15.07 -5.99
CA GLY A 339 -1.70 -15.25 -6.32
C GLY A 339 -2.56 -14.96 -5.10
N GLY A 340 -3.67 -14.26 -5.29
CA GLY A 340 -4.58 -13.88 -4.22
C GLY A 340 -6.03 -14.07 -4.61
N PHE A 341 -6.85 -14.38 -3.62
CA PHE A 341 -8.29 -14.46 -3.74
C PHE A 341 -8.94 -13.73 -2.59
N THR A 342 -9.93 -12.89 -2.90
CA THR A 342 -10.79 -12.27 -1.90
C THR A 342 -12.25 -12.45 -2.26
N ARG A 343 -13.04 -12.78 -1.26
CA ARG A 343 -14.49 -12.76 -1.30
C ARG A 343 -15.02 -11.62 -0.45
N GLY A 344 -15.92 -10.85 -1.02
CA GLY A 344 -16.63 -9.76 -0.39
C GLY A 344 -18.12 -10.02 -0.33
N LEU A 345 -18.72 -9.83 0.85
CA LEU A 345 -20.15 -9.94 1.08
C LEU A 345 -20.65 -8.62 1.66
N ARG A 346 -21.55 -7.94 0.95
CA ARG A 346 -22.25 -6.75 1.47
C ARG A 346 -23.71 -6.79 1.08
N ASN A 347 -24.57 -6.18 1.89
CA ASN A 347 -25.92 -5.83 1.44
C ASN A 347 -25.87 -4.46 0.79
N ASP A 348 -26.61 -4.23 -0.29
CA ASP A 348 -26.68 -2.91 -0.91
C ASP A 348 -28.10 -2.63 -1.40
N PHE A 349 -28.43 -1.35 -1.51
CA PHE A 349 -29.70 -0.90 -2.05
C PHE A 349 -29.55 -0.65 -3.56
N ILE A 350 -30.37 -1.31 -4.38
CA ILE A 350 -30.31 -1.08 -5.82
C ILE A 350 -31.10 0.17 -6.19
N LEU A 351 -30.38 1.23 -6.58
CA LEU A 351 -31.00 2.38 -7.23
C LEU A 351 -31.57 1.96 -8.61
N PRO A 352 -32.76 2.46 -9.00
CA PRO A 352 -33.40 2.16 -10.28
C PRO A 352 -32.50 2.38 -11.51
N SER A 353 -31.51 3.28 -11.40
CA SER A 353 -30.51 3.57 -12.45
C SER A 353 -29.66 2.35 -12.84
N MET A 354 -29.55 1.32 -11.98
CA MET A 354 -28.80 0.09 -12.26
C MET A 354 -29.61 -0.98 -13.02
N PHE A 355 -30.94 -0.83 -13.13
CA PHE A 355 -31.84 -1.77 -13.84
C PHE A 355 -32.22 -1.31 -15.26
N SER A 356 -31.61 -0.23 -15.76
CA SER A 356 -32.01 0.45 -17.01
C SER A 356 -31.93 -0.39 -18.29
N SER A 357 -31.30 -1.58 -18.26
CA SER A 357 -31.27 -2.50 -19.41
C SER A 357 -32.44 -3.50 -19.46
N SER A 358 -33.17 -3.71 -18.37
CA SER A 358 -34.23 -4.75 -18.27
C SER A 358 -35.64 -4.19 -18.10
N PHE A 359 -35.78 -2.95 -17.62
CA PHE A 359 -37.05 -2.23 -17.52
C PHE A 359 -36.97 -1.00 -18.45
N GLY A 360 -37.15 -1.23 -19.75
CA GLY A 360 -37.17 -0.14 -20.73
C GLY A 360 -38.19 0.94 -20.36
N ASP A 361 -37.80 2.21 -20.51
CA ASP A 361 -38.61 3.44 -20.64
C ASP A 361 -39.82 3.68 -19.70
N LEU A 362 -40.07 2.87 -18.68
CA LEU A 362 -41.31 2.97 -17.89
C LEU A 362 -41.23 3.90 -16.67
N LEU A 363 -40.05 4.36 -16.26
CA LEU A 363 -39.91 5.27 -15.12
C LEU A 363 -38.77 6.28 -15.35
N PRO A 364 -39.04 7.60 -15.40
CA PRO A 364 -38.00 8.62 -15.38
C PRO A 364 -37.07 8.43 -14.17
N PRO A 365 -35.74 8.64 -14.29
CA PRO A 365 -34.77 8.41 -13.20
C PRO A 365 -35.02 9.19 -11.89
N ASN A 366 -35.97 10.13 -11.87
CA ASN A 366 -36.13 11.11 -10.79
C ASN A 366 -37.58 11.23 -10.27
N THR A 367 -38.46 10.26 -10.54
CA THR A 367 -39.90 10.37 -10.19
C THR A 367 -40.41 9.40 -9.13
N LEU A 368 -39.55 8.54 -8.58
CA LEU A 368 -39.99 7.62 -7.54
C LEU A 368 -40.11 8.34 -6.20
N THR A 369 -41.25 8.17 -5.54
CA THR A 369 -41.46 8.61 -4.15
C THR A 369 -40.62 7.75 -3.20
N PRO A 370 -40.28 8.24 -2.00
CA PRO A 370 -39.63 7.43 -0.96
C PRO A 370 -40.35 6.10 -0.67
N ALA A 371 -41.68 6.08 -0.79
CA ALA A 371 -42.50 4.88 -0.62
C ALA A 371 -42.34 3.86 -1.77
N GLU A 372 -42.18 4.33 -3.01
CA GLU A 372 -41.91 3.46 -4.17
C GLU A 372 -40.46 2.96 -4.17
N MET A 373 -39.52 3.78 -3.71
CA MET A 373 -38.13 3.38 -3.52
C MET A 373 -37.97 2.40 -2.34
N ALA A 374 -38.79 2.48 -1.29
CA ALA A 374 -38.79 1.50 -0.19
C ALA A 374 -39.28 0.09 -0.61
N LEU A 375 -39.82 -0.08 -1.83
CA LEU A 375 -40.22 -1.38 -2.38
C LEU A 375 -39.05 -2.15 -3.03
N PHE A 376 -37.89 -1.53 -3.25
CA PHE A 376 -36.75 -2.24 -3.81
C PHE A 376 -36.06 -3.05 -2.71
N PRO A 377 -35.82 -4.36 -2.94
CA PRO A 377 -35.17 -5.18 -1.95
C PRO A 377 -33.70 -4.79 -1.80
N THR A 378 -33.18 -4.84 -0.57
CA THR A 378 -31.75 -4.96 -0.35
C THR A 378 -31.28 -6.27 -0.94
N LEU A 379 -30.19 -6.23 -1.72
CA LEU A 379 -29.64 -7.42 -2.36
C LEU A 379 -28.27 -7.73 -1.78
N LEU A 380 -28.03 -9.01 -1.55
CA LEU A 380 -26.71 -9.50 -1.21
C LEU A 380 -25.82 -9.44 -2.45
N ILE A 381 -24.81 -8.57 -2.42
CA ILE A 381 -23.76 -8.52 -3.42
C ILE A 381 -22.63 -9.43 -2.94
N ASN A 382 -22.21 -10.34 -3.83
CA ASN A 382 -21.08 -11.23 -3.60
C ASN A 382 -20.01 -10.93 -4.64
N GLU A 383 -18.88 -10.41 -4.20
CA GLU A 383 -17.75 -10.03 -5.04
C GLU A 383 -16.62 -11.03 -4.85
N ASN A 384 -16.11 -11.56 -5.94
CA ASN A 384 -14.93 -12.43 -5.94
C ASN A 384 -13.84 -11.74 -6.74
N ILE A 385 -12.70 -11.53 -6.11
CA ILE A 385 -11.55 -10.86 -6.70
C ILE A 385 -10.41 -11.86 -6.76
N TRP A 386 -9.84 -12.04 -7.95
CA TRP A 386 -8.68 -12.87 -8.19
C TRP A 386 -7.54 -11.99 -8.67
N THR A 387 -6.34 -12.25 -8.17
CA THR A 387 -5.12 -11.60 -8.63
C THR A 387 -4.04 -12.66 -8.85
N ALA A 388 -3.25 -12.49 -9.89
CA ALA A 388 -2.04 -13.27 -10.13
C ALA A 388 -0.97 -12.35 -10.69
N GLU A 389 0.23 -12.40 -10.13
CA GLU A 389 1.33 -11.53 -10.50
C GLU A 389 2.64 -12.31 -10.55
N ALA A 390 3.38 -12.13 -11.64
CA ALA A 390 4.72 -12.66 -11.80
C ALA A 390 5.72 -11.51 -11.98
N GLN A 391 6.90 -11.67 -11.40
CA GLN A 391 8.02 -10.72 -11.48
C GLN A 391 9.31 -11.50 -11.71
N TYR A 392 10.24 -10.92 -12.48
CA TYR A 392 11.53 -11.55 -12.71
C TYR A 392 12.66 -10.53 -12.68
N PHE A 393 13.67 -10.77 -11.85
CA PHE A 393 14.88 -9.96 -11.78
C PHE A 393 15.83 -10.36 -12.90
N VAL A 394 15.77 -9.65 -14.03
CA VAL A 394 16.75 -9.80 -15.12
C VAL A 394 18.13 -9.31 -14.64
N TYR A 395 18.11 -8.17 -13.97
CA TYR A 395 19.24 -7.58 -13.27
C TYR A 395 18.76 -7.03 -11.92
N PRO A 396 19.65 -6.77 -10.94
CA PRO A 396 19.27 -6.16 -9.67
C PRO A 396 18.46 -4.86 -9.82
N TRP A 397 18.71 -4.13 -10.91
CA TRP A 397 18.11 -2.85 -11.22
C TRP A 397 17.00 -2.92 -12.28
N LEU A 398 16.67 -4.09 -12.87
CA LEU A 398 15.69 -4.21 -13.96
C LEU A 398 14.76 -5.40 -13.73
N VAL A 399 13.49 -5.09 -13.49
CA VAL A 399 12.46 -6.07 -13.11
C VAL A 399 11.22 -5.92 -14.00
N PRO A 400 11.08 -6.73 -15.06
CA PRO A 400 9.80 -6.93 -15.72
C PRO A 400 8.79 -7.63 -14.80
N TYR A 401 7.52 -7.30 -14.98
CA TYR A 401 6.40 -7.91 -14.29
C TYR A 401 5.16 -8.01 -15.18
N ALA A 402 4.29 -8.94 -14.82
CA ALA A 402 2.97 -9.12 -15.41
C ALA A 402 1.96 -9.41 -14.30
N ARG A 403 0.81 -8.75 -14.33
CA ARG A 403 -0.28 -8.96 -13.38
C ARG A 403 -1.59 -9.15 -14.13
N PHE A 404 -2.37 -10.13 -13.71
CA PHE A 404 -3.74 -10.35 -14.15
C PHE A 404 -4.68 -10.21 -12.96
N GLU A 405 -5.80 -9.52 -13.17
CA GLU A 405 -6.81 -9.30 -12.14
C GLU A 405 -8.21 -9.48 -12.72
N LEU A 406 -9.08 -10.08 -11.92
CA LEU A 406 -10.45 -10.38 -12.29
C LEU A 406 -11.38 -10.13 -11.11
N VAL A 407 -12.43 -9.35 -11.34
CA VAL A 407 -13.51 -9.07 -10.39
C VAL A 407 -14.79 -9.65 -10.97
N ASN A 408 -15.45 -10.50 -10.19
CA ASN A 408 -16.75 -11.06 -10.51
C ASN A 408 -17.73 -10.79 -9.36
N ALA A 409 -18.71 -9.93 -9.64
CA ALA A 409 -19.78 -9.56 -8.73
C ALA A 409 -21.10 -10.19 -9.16
N THR A 410 -21.64 -11.06 -8.31
CA THR A 410 -23.02 -11.55 -8.44
C THR A 410 -23.96 -10.43 -7.98
N ASN A 411 -25.05 -10.21 -8.72
CA ASN A 411 -26.05 -9.18 -8.45
C ASN A 411 -25.59 -7.73 -8.64
N ALA A 412 -24.36 -7.51 -9.12
CA ALA A 412 -23.83 -6.20 -9.48
C ALA A 412 -22.85 -6.29 -10.68
N PRO A 413 -23.31 -6.73 -11.88
CA PRO A 413 -22.43 -7.02 -13.01
C PRO A 413 -21.66 -5.80 -13.55
N ASN A 414 -22.06 -4.58 -13.18
CA ASN A 414 -21.34 -3.33 -13.43
C ASN A 414 -20.05 -3.19 -12.61
N LEU A 415 -19.77 -4.12 -11.68
CA LEU A 415 -18.50 -4.19 -10.97
C LEU A 415 -17.55 -5.21 -11.59
N ASN A 416 -18.00 -5.96 -12.60
CA ASN A 416 -17.17 -6.96 -13.25
C ASN A 416 -16.06 -6.29 -14.06
N GLN A 417 -14.83 -6.74 -13.82
CA GLN A 417 -13.65 -6.14 -14.41
C GLN A 417 -12.53 -7.16 -14.57
N ASP A 418 -11.99 -7.24 -15.78
CA ASP A 418 -10.89 -8.13 -16.13
C ASP A 418 -9.78 -7.32 -16.79
N ARG A 419 -8.57 -7.38 -16.24
CA ARG A 419 -7.44 -6.65 -16.81
C ARG A 419 -6.11 -7.40 -16.70
N VAL A 420 -5.23 -7.09 -17.64
CA VAL A 420 -3.82 -7.44 -17.60
C VAL A 420 -2.98 -6.17 -17.53
N ILE A 421 -1.94 -6.22 -16.72
CA ILE A 421 -0.94 -5.19 -16.56
C ILE A 421 0.39 -5.80 -16.94
N LEU A 422 1.11 -5.17 -17.87
CA LEU A 422 2.46 -5.55 -18.25
C LEU A 422 3.36 -4.35 -18.02
N GLY A 423 4.48 -4.56 -17.33
CA GLY A 423 5.38 -3.45 -17.05
C GLY A 423 6.80 -3.87 -16.79
N VAL A 424 7.65 -2.86 -16.65
CA VAL A 424 9.04 -2.99 -16.28
C VAL A 424 9.42 -1.83 -15.38
N THR A 425 10.04 -2.15 -14.25
CA THR A 425 10.63 -1.15 -13.37
C THR A 425 12.15 -1.21 -13.46
N ALA A 426 12.78 -0.04 -13.41
CA ALA A 426 14.22 0.12 -13.49
C ALA A 426 14.72 1.10 -12.41
N LEU A 427 15.70 0.67 -11.61
CA LEU A 427 16.50 1.59 -10.79
C LEU A 427 17.56 2.23 -11.67
N VAL A 428 17.38 3.51 -11.97
CA VAL A 428 18.35 4.28 -12.75
C VAL A 428 19.59 4.57 -11.88
N VAL A 429 19.35 4.96 -10.64
CA VAL A 429 20.31 5.00 -9.53
C VAL A 429 19.58 4.54 -8.26
N ALA A 430 20.31 4.33 -7.16
CA ALA A 430 19.75 3.71 -5.94
C ALA A 430 18.50 4.39 -5.37
N ASN A 431 18.30 5.68 -5.65
CA ASN A 431 17.20 6.51 -5.17
C ASN A 431 16.37 7.14 -6.29
N VAL A 432 16.55 6.71 -7.55
CA VAL A 432 15.73 7.13 -8.70
C VAL A 432 15.22 5.91 -9.44
N ARG A 433 13.90 5.79 -9.52
CA ARG A 433 13.21 4.68 -10.16
C ARG A 433 12.38 5.17 -11.34
N LEU A 434 12.48 4.44 -12.45
CA LEU A 434 11.61 4.60 -13.60
C LEU A 434 10.74 3.35 -13.74
N ASN A 435 9.43 3.52 -13.87
CA ASN A 435 8.49 2.44 -14.16
C ASN A 435 7.77 2.74 -15.48
N PHE A 436 7.66 1.72 -16.32
CA PHE A 436 6.86 1.75 -17.54
C PHE A 436 5.81 0.65 -17.42
N GLU A 437 4.54 1.01 -17.54
CA GLU A 437 3.42 0.09 -17.34
C GLU A 437 2.36 0.29 -18.42
N GLY A 438 1.82 -0.80 -18.95
CA GLY A 438 0.65 -0.81 -19.82
C GLY A 438 -0.48 -1.60 -19.17
N VAL A 439 -1.66 -1.01 -19.13
CA VAL A 439 -2.88 -1.64 -18.62
C VAL A 439 -3.83 -1.90 -19.78
N TYR A 440 -4.33 -3.13 -19.87
CA TYR A 440 -5.32 -3.53 -20.85
C TYR A 440 -6.51 -4.20 -20.19
N TYR A 441 -7.70 -3.72 -20.48
CA TYR A 441 -8.96 -4.22 -19.97
C TYR A 441 -9.63 -5.13 -21.01
N PHE A 442 -9.94 -6.38 -20.63
CA PHE A 442 -10.74 -7.30 -21.45
C PHE A 442 -12.23 -7.06 -21.24
N GLN A 443 -12.59 -6.78 -19.99
CA GLN A 443 -13.93 -6.40 -19.57
C GLN A 443 -13.81 -5.21 -18.65
N ASN A 444 -14.49 -4.12 -19.01
CA ASN A 444 -14.65 -2.97 -18.15
C ASN A 444 -16.06 -2.42 -18.33
N GLN A 445 -16.92 -2.61 -17.33
CA GLN A 445 -18.32 -2.20 -17.38
C GLN A 445 -18.60 -1.12 -16.34
N PRO A 446 -18.03 0.11 -16.45
CA PRO A 446 -18.43 1.18 -15.55
C PRO A 446 -19.93 1.45 -15.73
N LEU A 447 -20.61 1.87 -14.66
CA LEU A 447 -22.01 2.29 -14.70
C LEU A 447 -22.24 3.27 -15.86
N ASN A 448 -22.94 2.83 -16.90
CA ASN A 448 -23.29 3.67 -18.03
C ASN A 448 -24.60 4.41 -17.68
N VAL A 449 -24.49 5.53 -16.97
CA VAL A 449 -25.63 6.42 -16.67
C VAL A 449 -25.77 7.42 -17.83
N PRO A 450 -26.85 7.39 -18.62
CA PRO A 450 -27.03 8.32 -19.74
C PRO A 450 -26.99 9.77 -19.27
N GLY A 451 -26.10 10.59 -19.85
CA GLY A 451 -25.95 12.01 -19.53
C GLY A 451 -24.95 12.33 -18.41
N VAL A 452 -24.39 11.32 -17.75
CA VAL A 452 -23.22 11.46 -16.87
C VAL A 452 -22.04 10.84 -17.61
N ILE A 453 -21.07 11.64 -18.03
CA ILE A 453 -19.77 11.08 -18.44
C ILE A 453 -19.21 10.45 -17.15
N PRO A 454 -18.99 9.12 -17.07
CA PRO A 454 -18.35 8.55 -15.91
C PRO A 454 -17.01 9.26 -15.75
N ALA A 455 -16.77 9.86 -14.59
CA ALA A 455 -15.52 10.58 -14.33
C ALA A 455 -14.29 9.69 -14.58
N ASP A 456 -14.45 8.37 -14.49
CA ASP A 456 -13.40 7.38 -14.66
C ASP A 456 -13.86 6.21 -15.54
N VAL A 457 -14.03 6.41 -16.85
CA VAL A 457 -13.94 5.27 -17.77
C VAL A 457 -12.50 4.75 -17.67
N GLN A 458 -12.28 3.70 -16.87
CA GLN A 458 -10.96 3.07 -16.73
C GLN A 458 -10.51 2.51 -18.10
N SER A 459 -9.77 3.31 -18.85
CA SER A 459 -9.36 2.98 -20.22
C SER A 459 -8.05 2.19 -20.24
N ASN A 460 -7.73 1.62 -21.40
CA ASN A 460 -6.39 1.11 -21.62
C ASN A 460 -5.41 2.27 -21.49
N LEU A 461 -4.34 2.10 -20.72
CA LEU A 461 -3.44 3.17 -20.36
C LEU A 461 -1.99 2.71 -20.53
N VAL A 462 -1.12 3.64 -20.92
CA VAL A 462 0.32 3.51 -20.75
C VAL A 462 0.78 4.57 -19.77
N ASP A 463 1.44 4.14 -18.71
CA ASP A 463 2.01 5.00 -17.67
C ASP A 463 3.55 4.93 -17.73
N VAL A 464 4.19 6.10 -17.71
CA VAL A 464 5.60 6.26 -17.44
C VAL A 464 5.77 7.05 -16.15
N ARG A 465 6.16 6.35 -15.10
CA ARG A 465 6.31 6.88 -13.74
C ARG A 465 7.76 7.08 -13.38
N LEU A 466 8.12 8.27 -12.94
CA LEU A 466 9.42 8.59 -12.36
C LEU A 466 9.27 8.87 -10.86
N GLN A 467 10.11 8.23 -10.06
CA GLN A 467 10.11 8.39 -8.61
C GLN A 467 11.49 8.71 -8.08
N PHE A 468 11.52 9.62 -7.10
CA PHE A 468 12.72 10.03 -6.40
C PHE A 468 12.52 9.82 -4.90
N ALA A 469 13.37 8.98 -4.32
CA ALA A 469 13.48 8.89 -2.87
C ALA A 469 14.59 9.85 -2.43
N PHE A 470 14.23 10.79 -1.56
CA PHE A 470 15.17 11.56 -0.78
C PHE A 470 15.23 10.88 0.55
#